data_AF-A0A4R8RX06-F1
#
_entry.id   AF-A0A4R8RX06-F1
#
_cell.length_a   1.000
_cell.length_b   1.000
_cell.length_c   1.000
_cell.angle_alpha   90.00
_cell.angle_beta   90.00
_cell.angle_gamma   90.00
#
_symmetry.space_group_name_H-M   'P 1'
#
loop_
_entity.id
_entity.type
_entity.pdbx_description
1 polymer ?
#
loop_
_entity_poly.entity_id
_entity_poly.type
_entity_poly.pdbx_seq_one_letter_code
_entity_poly.pdbx_strand_id
1 'polypeptide(L)'
;MELTNFLAFLAVVLPVAYGAPTQAATELHPKILAAMKRDLGLDAREANARVAFEHRSTDVIEQLRTSAGASFAGAWVSEDGSTLNVGVTDEALSAEVTAAGATPVVVTNSLSKLEEAKKALDGIDIDQTAEARDENSAASGIASYYVDVASNKLILEALAGSTAHAESLATQVGLAEGEFEVRTVGEMPSTFATVLGGDAYYINRAGRCSVGFSVTTGFVSAGHCGSVGNSATTSAGASLGTFSGSVFPGSADMSFIRTPSGTTLRGAINGYGRGTLPVSGSTAASVGSSICRSGSTTGVYCGTVGALGATVNYAEGRVTGLTRTSVCAEPGDSGGSFYSGAQAQGVTSGGSGNCASGGTTYFQPVNEILSTYGLTLVRS
;
A
#
# COMPACT_ATOMS: atom_id res chain seq x y z
N MET A 1 -64.18 46.49 58.09
CA MET A 1 -63.15 45.63 58.72
C MET A 1 -62.46 44.92 57.56
N GLU A 2 -61.36 45.44 57.01
CA GLU A 2 -59.98 45.25 57.52
C GLU A 2 -59.73 43.77 57.87
N LEU A 3 -58.69 43.05 57.40
CA LEU A 3 -57.35 43.42 56.96
C LEU A 3 -56.70 42.19 56.24
N THR A 4 -55.82 42.46 55.26
CA THR A 4 -54.58 41.72 54.89
C THR A 4 -54.54 40.19 54.71
N ASN A 5 -54.02 39.75 53.54
CA ASN A 5 -52.83 38.89 53.55
C ASN A 5 -51.99 39.00 52.26
N PHE A 6 -50.69 39.18 52.49
CA PHE A 6 -49.58 39.29 51.54
C PHE A 6 -49.29 37.93 50.86
N LEU A 7 -49.05 37.91 49.55
CA LEU A 7 -48.39 36.79 48.87
C LEU A 7 -47.39 37.35 47.87
N ALA A 8 -46.11 37.25 48.23
CA ALA A 8 -44.97 37.62 47.42
C ALA A 8 -44.73 36.57 46.33
N PHE A 9 -44.74 36.98 45.06
CA PHE A 9 -44.27 36.18 43.94
C PHE A 9 -42.77 36.48 43.73
N LEU A 10 -41.91 35.53 44.08
CA LEU A 10 -40.49 35.55 43.74
C LEU A 10 -40.32 34.90 42.35
N ALA A 11 -40.07 35.71 41.33
CA ALA A 11 -39.64 35.21 40.02
C ALA A 11 -38.14 34.88 40.09
N VAL A 12 -37.80 33.59 40.09
CA VAL A 12 -36.42 33.12 39.95
C VAL A 12 -36.06 33.16 38.46
N VAL A 13 -35.21 34.12 38.10
CA VAL A 13 -34.51 34.13 36.80
C VAL A 13 -33.32 33.19 36.92
N LEU A 14 -33.41 32.01 36.31
CA LEU A 14 -32.26 31.13 36.12
C LEU A 14 -31.47 31.61 34.90
N PRO A 15 -30.15 31.87 35.01
CA PRO A 15 -29.32 32.09 33.85
C PRO A 15 -29.13 30.74 33.14
N VAL A 16 -29.57 30.65 31.88
CA VAL A 16 -29.19 29.57 30.97
C VAL A 16 -27.69 29.74 30.71
N ALA A 17 -26.88 29.03 31.49
CA ALA A 17 -25.46 28.88 31.22
C ALA A 17 -25.32 28.02 29.96
N TYR A 18 -25.16 28.66 28.80
CA TYR A 18 -24.56 28.02 27.63
C TYR A 18 -23.19 27.51 28.06
N GLY A 19 -23.05 26.18 28.16
CA GLY A 19 -21.80 25.55 28.55
C GLY A 19 -20.72 25.89 27.53
N ALA A 20 -19.74 26.71 27.94
CA ALA A 20 -18.49 26.82 27.21
C ALA A 20 -17.84 25.42 27.13
N PRO A 21 -17.30 25.02 25.97
CA PRO A 21 -16.64 23.72 25.85
C PRO A 21 -15.48 23.65 26.86
N THR A 22 -15.48 22.60 27.68
CA THR A 22 -14.42 22.34 28.67
C THR A 22 -13.10 22.01 27.97
N GLN A 23 -12.03 22.67 28.40
CA GLN A 23 -10.65 22.60 27.89
C GLN A 23 -10.10 21.17 27.70
N ALA A 24 -10.64 20.17 28.40
CA ALA A 24 -10.27 18.76 28.29
C ALA A 24 -10.74 18.07 26.99
N ALA A 25 -11.68 18.65 26.24
CA ALA A 25 -12.15 18.13 24.95
C ALA A 25 -11.30 18.61 23.75
N THR A 26 -10.32 19.49 24.00
CA THR A 26 -9.51 20.16 22.97
C THR A 26 -8.06 19.68 22.94
N GLU A 27 -7.66 18.76 23.83
CA GLU A 27 -6.30 18.23 23.87
C GLU A 27 -6.19 16.93 23.07
N LEU A 28 -5.23 16.90 22.14
CA LEU A 28 -4.92 15.73 21.33
C LEU A 28 -4.45 14.56 22.19
N HIS A 29 -4.87 13.35 21.80
CA HIS A 29 -4.44 12.13 22.47
C HIS A 29 -2.90 12.01 22.48
N PRO A 30 -2.25 11.52 23.56
CA PRO A 30 -0.78 11.47 23.66
C PRO A 30 -0.07 10.75 22.51
N LYS A 31 -0.71 9.72 21.94
CA LYS A 31 -0.18 9.02 20.75
C LYS A 31 -0.19 9.89 19.48
N ILE A 32 -1.18 10.78 19.34
CA ILE A 32 -1.24 11.76 18.24
C ILE A 32 -0.16 12.81 18.44
N LEU A 33 0.01 13.34 19.66
CA LEU A 33 1.08 14.28 19.98
C LEU A 33 2.47 13.69 19.69
N ALA A 34 2.71 12.43 20.08
CA ALA A 34 3.95 11.74 19.78
C ALA A 34 4.19 11.58 18.27
N ALA A 35 3.14 11.30 17.49
CA ALA A 35 3.21 11.21 16.04
C ALA A 35 3.48 12.58 15.39
N MET A 36 2.72 13.63 15.76
CA MET A 36 2.93 14.99 15.23
C MET A 36 4.30 15.55 15.58
N LYS A 37 4.84 15.24 16.76
CA LYS A 37 6.23 15.58 17.09
C LYS A 37 7.23 14.88 16.19
N ARG A 38 7.06 13.58 15.95
CA ARG A 38 7.95 12.79 15.09
C ARG A 38 7.90 13.25 13.64
N ASP A 39 6.70 13.49 13.13
CA ASP A 39 6.43 13.66 11.69
C ASP A 39 6.49 15.12 11.24
N LEU A 40 6.03 16.04 12.09
CA LEU A 40 5.93 17.47 11.79
C LEU A 40 6.86 18.34 12.64
N GLY A 41 7.58 17.74 13.60
CA GLY A 41 8.47 18.46 14.50
C GLY A 41 7.76 19.29 15.59
N LEU A 42 6.44 19.19 15.72
CA LEU A 42 5.64 20.03 16.60
C LEU A 42 5.67 19.55 18.06
N ASP A 43 5.90 20.48 19.00
CA ASP A 43 5.70 20.20 20.41
C ASP A 43 4.21 20.03 20.76
N ALA A 44 3.91 19.62 21.99
CA ALA A 44 2.53 19.37 22.40
C ALA A 44 1.63 20.62 22.30
N ARG A 45 2.15 21.81 22.61
CA ARG A 45 1.38 23.06 22.52
C ARG A 45 1.18 23.45 21.07
N GLU A 46 2.22 23.35 20.25
CA GLU A 46 2.17 23.66 18.82
C GLU A 46 1.18 22.75 18.08
N ALA A 47 1.22 21.45 18.35
CA ALA A 47 0.29 20.47 17.77
C ALA A 47 -1.17 20.77 18.12
N ASN A 48 -1.46 21.06 19.39
CA ASN A 48 -2.80 21.44 19.83
C ASN A 48 -3.27 22.77 19.20
N ALA A 49 -2.38 23.77 19.14
CA ALA A 49 -2.69 25.06 18.52
C ALA A 49 -2.97 24.94 17.02
N ARG A 50 -2.18 24.12 16.31
CA ARG A 50 -2.34 23.80 14.90
C ARG A 50 -3.71 23.19 14.62
N VAL A 51 -4.08 22.11 15.32
CA VAL A 51 -5.38 21.45 15.11
C VAL A 51 -6.56 22.37 15.46
N ALA A 52 -6.44 23.17 16.52
CA ALA A 52 -7.45 24.17 16.86
C ALA A 52 -7.59 25.28 15.81
N PHE A 53 -6.50 25.63 15.12
CA PHE A 53 -6.53 26.56 13.98
C PHE A 53 -7.18 25.91 12.74
N GLU A 54 -6.84 24.68 12.42
CA GLU A 54 -7.41 23.93 11.28
C GLU A 54 -8.91 23.70 11.43
N HIS A 55 -9.39 23.38 12.65
CA HIS A 55 -10.82 23.25 12.91
C HIS A 55 -11.58 24.56 12.66
N ARG A 56 -11.09 25.69 13.22
CA ARG A 56 -11.70 27.01 12.96
C ARG A 56 -11.64 27.40 11.49
N SER A 57 -10.56 27.03 10.80
CA SER A 57 -10.39 27.28 9.38
C SER A 57 -11.49 26.60 8.56
N THR A 58 -11.94 25.41 8.95
CA THR A 58 -13.02 24.68 8.26
C THR A 58 -14.32 25.51 8.21
N ASP A 59 -14.70 26.14 9.32
CA ASP A 59 -15.91 26.99 9.38
C ASP A 59 -15.79 28.22 8.47
N VAL A 60 -14.60 28.86 8.47
CA VAL A 60 -14.30 30.01 7.61
C VAL A 60 -14.33 29.62 6.13
N ILE A 61 -13.79 28.45 5.78
CA ILE A 61 -13.78 27.93 4.41
C ILE A 61 -15.21 27.72 3.90
N GLU A 62 -16.08 27.09 4.68
CA GLU A 62 -17.48 26.84 4.28
C GLU A 62 -18.28 28.15 4.14
N GLN A 63 -18.05 29.11 5.05
CA GLN A 63 -18.63 30.45 4.94
C GLN A 63 -18.23 31.12 3.62
N LEU A 64 -16.91 31.21 3.35
CA LEU A 64 -16.37 31.90 2.17
C LEU A 64 -16.72 31.17 0.88
N ARG A 65 -16.76 29.84 0.88
CA ARG A 65 -17.26 29.05 -0.25
C ARG A 65 -18.70 29.42 -0.60
N THR A 66 -19.55 29.58 0.42
CA THR A 66 -20.96 29.93 0.22
C THR A 66 -21.13 31.36 -0.30
N SER A 67 -20.40 32.33 0.27
CA SER A 67 -20.54 33.74 -0.12
C SER A 67 -19.87 34.07 -1.45
N ALA A 68 -18.68 33.52 -1.72
CA ALA A 68 -17.97 33.73 -2.99
C ALA A 68 -18.62 32.99 -4.17
N GLY A 69 -19.34 31.89 -3.90
CA GLY A 69 -20.05 31.12 -4.91
C GLY A 69 -19.14 30.68 -6.06
N ALA A 70 -19.49 31.04 -7.30
CA ALA A 70 -18.74 30.68 -8.49
C ALA A 70 -17.31 31.27 -8.53
N SER A 71 -17.04 32.32 -7.75
CA SER A 71 -15.72 32.94 -7.67
C SER A 71 -14.79 32.24 -6.66
N PHE A 72 -15.26 31.24 -5.92
CA PHE A 72 -14.42 30.47 -5.00
C PHE A 72 -13.44 29.57 -5.79
N ALA A 73 -12.16 29.65 -5.48
CA ALA A 73 -11.09 28.93 -6.16
C ALA A 73 -10.35 27.91 -5.29
N GLY A 74 -10.86 27.63 -4.09
CA GLY A 74 -10.28 26.69 -3.13
C GLY A 74 -9.70 27.39 -1.91
N ALA A 75 -9.31 26.61 -0.92
CA ALA A 75 -8.67 27.11 0.29
C ALA A 75 -7.70 26.07 0.83
N TRP A 76 -6.60 26.53 1.43
CA TRP A 76 -5.59 25.64 2.01
C TRP A 76 -4.92 26.30 3.20
N VAL A 77 -4.52 25.45 4.14
CA VAL A 77 -3.66 25.85 5.24
C VAL A 77 -2.21 25.83 4.74
N SER A 78 -1.40 26.83 5.08
CA SER A 78 0.03 26.86 4.74
C SER A 78 0.77 25.67 5.33
N GLU A 79 1.97 25.39 4.83
CA GLU A 79 2.78 24.27 5.30
C GLU A 79 3.08 24.36 6.81
N ASP A 80 3.48 25.55 7.29
CA ASP A 80 3.63 25.84 8.73
C ASP A 80 2.28 25.89 9.49
N GLY A 81 1.19 26.05 8.75
CA GLY A 81 -0.22 26.15 9.14
C GLY A 81 -0.55 27.10 10.26
N SER A 82 0.10 28.25 10.20
CA SER A 82 -0.43 29.51 10.73
C SER A 82 -1.31 30.25 9.72
N THR A 83 -1.16 29.93 8.44
CA THR A 83 -1.79 30.47 7.23
C THR A 83 -3.13 29.88 6.81
N LEU A 84 -4.28 30.55 6.82
CA LEU A 84 -5.43 30.12 6.00
C LEU A 84 -5.43 30.94 4.71
N ASN A 85 -5.12 30.32 3.58
CA ASN A 85 -5.20 30.96 2.27
C ASN A 85 -6.52 30.59 1.59
N VAL A 86 -7.16 31.57 0.95
CA VAL A 86 -8.40 31.35 0.21
C VAL A 86 -8.25 31.95 -1.18
N GLY A 87 -8.34 31.06 -2.17
CA GLY A 87 -8.35 31.40 -3.58
C GLY A 87 -9.69 32.00 -3.99
N VAL A 88 -9.66 33.15 -4.67
CA VAL A 88 -10.83 33.75 -5.32
C VAL A 88 -10.49 34.21 -6.73
N THR A 89 -11.45 34.15 -7.66
CA THR A 89 -11.27 34.69 -9.02
C THR A 89 -11.69 36.15 -9.17
N ASP A 90 -12.47 36.66 -8.21
CA ASP A 90 -12.87 38.06 -8.15
C ASP A 90 -12.10 38.80 -7.05
N GLU A 91 -11.26 39.75 -7.45
CA GLU A 91 -10.45 40.56 -6.55
C GLU A 91 -11.31 41.33 -5.52
N ALA A 92 -12.57 41.67 -5.85
CA ALA A 92 -13.48 42.37 -4.94
C ALA A 92 -13.78 41.57 -3.67
N LEU A 93 -13.64 40.24 -3.70
CA LEU A 93 -13.85 39.36 -2.54
C LEU A 93 -12.68 39.36 -1.56
N SER A 94 -11.53 39.96 -1.90
CA SER A 94 -10.33 39.96 -1.06
C SER A 94 -10.58 40.60 0.32
N ALA A 95 -11.42 41.63 0.37
CA ALA A 95 -11.79 42.30 1.61
C ALA A 95 -12.63 41.40 2.53
N GLU A 96 -13.54 40.61 1.96
CA GLU A 96 -14.37 39.67 2.71
C GLU A 96 -13.52 38.52 3.26
N VAL A 97 -12.63 37.96 2.44
CA VAL A 97 -11.69 36.91 2.86
C VAL A 97 -10.80 37.40 4.02
N THR A 98 -10.28 38.62 3.92
CA THR A 98 -9.47 39.24 4.97
C THR A 98 -10.28 39.47 6.24
N ALA A 99 -11.53 39.94 6.11
CA ALA A 99 -12.43 40.16 7.25
C ALA A 99 -12.80 38.84 7.97
N ALA A 100 -12.82 37.73 7.25
CA ALA A 100 -13.02 36.39 7.80
C ALA A 100 -11.76 35.79 8.45
N GLY A 101 -10.63 36.50 8.44
CA GLY A 101 -9.38 36.06 9.05
C GLY A 101 -8.50 35.17 8.18
N ALA A 102 -8.75 35.13 6.87
CA ALA A 102 -7.96 34.41 5.89
C ALA A 102 -7.13 35.36 4.99
N THR A 103 -6.14 34.81 4.30
CA THR A 103 -5.32 35.52 3.30
C THR A 103 -5.91 35.31 1.91
N PRO A 104 -6.36 36.37 1.21
CA PRO A 104 -6.87 36.24 -0.15
C PRO A 104 -5.74 35.96 -1.15
N VAL A 105 -6.00 35.03 -2.06
CA VAL A 105 -5.12 34.73 -3.20
C VAL A 105 -5.96 34.85 -4.47
N VAL A 106 -5.71 35.88 -5.27
CA VAL A 106 -6.44 36.07 -6.53
C VAL A 106 -5.86 35.16 -7.60
N VAL A 107 -6.69 34.28 -8.16
CA VAL A 107 -6.29 33.24 -9.12
C VAL A 107 -7.25 33.18 -10.30
N THR A 108 -6.84 32.50 -11.38
CA THR A 108 -7.59 32.53 -12.65
C THR A 108 -8.72 31.51 -12.70
N ASN A 109 -8.51 30.30 -12.17
CA ASN A 109 -9.47 29.21 -12.28
C ASN A 109 -10.34 29.12 -11.03
N SER A 110 -11.67 29.06 -11.21
CA SER A 110 -12.57 28.69 -10.11
C SER A 110 -12.37 27.21 -9.74
N LEU A 111 -12.73 26.87 -8.51
CA LEU A 111 -12.65 25.47 -8.05
C LEU A 111 -13.59 24.59 -8.87
N SER A 112 -14.80 25.08 -9.15
CA SER A 112 -15.82 24.35 -9.92
C SER A 112 -15.32 23.96 -11.31
N LYS A 113 -14.58 24.84 -12.00
CA LYS A 113 -14.01 24.55 -13.31
C LYS A 113 -13.01 23.38 -13.25
N LEU A 114 -12.09 23.41 -12.29
CA LEU A 114 -11.07 22.36 -12.14
C LEU A 114 -11.70 21.03 -11.68
N GLU A 115 -12.71 21.08 -10.81
CA GLU A 115 -13.47 19.90 -10.37
C GLU A 115 -14.29 19.28 -11.50
N GLU A 116 -14.89 20.09 -12.38
CA GLU A 116 -15.59 19.62 -13.58
C GLU A 116 -14.63 18.91 -14.56
N ALA A 117 -13.45 19.48 -14.80
CA ALA A 117 -12.42 18.85 -15.62
C ALA A 117 -11.93 17.53 -15.00
N LYS A 118 -11.67 17.50 -13.68
CA LYS A 118 -11.31 16.26 -12.96
C LYS A 118 -12.43 15.22 -13.08
N LYS A 119 -13.69 15.61 -12.92
CA LYS A 119 -14.84 14.72 -13.05
C LYS A 119 -14.99 14.17 -14.47
N ALA A 120 -14.63 14.95 -15.49
CA ALA A 120 -14.56 14.46 -16.86
C ALA A 120 -13.46 13.40 -17.02
N LEU A 121 -12.28 13.59 -16.41
CA LEU A 121 -11.23 12.55 -16.37
C LEU A 121 -11.69 11.29 -15.63
N ASP A 122 -12.42 11.43 -14.52
CA ASP A 122 -12.98 10.30 -13.77
C ASP A 122 -13.92 9.43 -14.64
N GLY A 123 -14.48 9.99 -15.71
CA GLY A 123 -15.34 9.31 -16.68
C GLY A 123 -14.62 8.69 -17.88
N ILE A 124 -13.29 8.87 -18.01
CA ILE A 124 -12.49 8.29 -19.09
C ILE A 124 -11.87 6.99 -18.60
N ASP A 125 -12.01 5.93 -19.40
CA ASP A 125 -11.26 4.69 -19.19
C ASP A 125 -9.80 4.89 -19.61
N ILE A 126 -8.95 5.25 -18.65
CA ILE A 126 -7.52 5.48 -18.86
C ILE A 126 -6.80 4.15 -18.71
N ASP A 127 -6.36 3.57 -19.83
CA ASP A 127 -5.64 2.31 -19.85
C ASP A 127 -4.36 2.38 -19.00
N GLN A 128 -4.35 1.62 -17.91
CA GLN A 128 -3.25 1.51 -16.96
C GLN A 128 -2.20 0.54 -17.53
N THR A 129 -1.52 0.92 -18.60
CA THR A 129 -0.35 0.15 -19.04
C THR A 129 0.72 0.21 -17.94
N ALA A 130 1.32 -0.93 -17.59
CA ALA A 130 2.43 -0.99 -16.64
C ALA A 130 3.30 -2.22 -16.95
N GLU A 131 4.29 -2.03 -17.83
CA GLU A 131 5.65 -2.59 -17.76
C GLU A 131 6.45 -2.10 -18.98
N ALA A 132 7.74 -1.81 -18.79
CA ALA A 132 8.66 -1.55 -19.90
C ALA A 132 8.73 -2.82 -20.76
N ARG A 133 8.40 -2.70 -22.06
CA ARG A 133 8.40 -3.84 -23.00
C ARG A 133 9.80 -4.35 -23.32
N ASP A 134 10.82 -3.51 -23.11
CA ASP A 134 12.25 -3.80 -23.24
C ASP A 134 13.11 -2.78 -22.45
N GLU A 135 14.42 -3.01 -22.39
CA GLU A 135 15.41 -2.18 -21.68
C GLU A 135 15.48 -0.70 -22.17
N ASN A 136 14.94 -0.40 -23.35
CA ASN A 136 14.96 0.95 -23.95
C ASN A 136 13.60 1.67 -23.87
N SER A 137 12.54 0.99 -23.46
CA SER A 137 11.20 1.57 -23.31
C SER A 137 11.00 2.12 -21.90
N ALA A 138 10.62 3.39 -21.79
CA ALA A 138 10.17 3.94 -20.52
C ALA A 138 8.84 3.29 -20.14
N ALA A 139 8.69 2.92 -18.86
CA ALA A 139 7.38 2.51 -18.35
C ALA A 139 6.36 3.63 -18.62
N SER A 140 5.17 3.24 -19.04
CA SER A 140 4.02 4.11 -19.28
C SER A 140 3.00 3.93 -18.15
N GLY A 141 2.14 4.93 -17.94
CA GLY A 141 1.07 4.92 -16.95
C GLY A 141 0.75 6.31 -16.41
N ILE A 142 -0.54 6.55 -16.09
CA ILE A 142 -1.01 7.75 -15.38
C ILE A 142 -1.28 7.36 -13.92
N ALA A 143 -0.39 7.79 -13.03
CA ALA A 143 -0.38 7.40 -11.62
C ALA A 143 -1.52 8.02 -10.83
N SER A 144 -1.77 9.32 -11.02
CA SER A 144 -2.84 10.03 -10.32
C SER A 144 -3.23 11.32 -11.07
N TYR A 145 -4.39 11.88 -10.74
CA TYR A 145 -4.75 13.23 -11.14
C TYR A 145 -5.66 13.88 -10.09
N TYR A 146 -5.40 15.14 -9.76
CA TYR A 146 -6.08 15.85 -8.69
C TYR A 146 -6.06 17.37 -8.88
N VAL A 147 -7.01 18.06 -8.26
CA VAL A 147 -7.01 19.53 -8.21
C VAL A 147 -6.07 19.98 -7.11
N ASP A 148 -5.05 20.76 -7.47
CA ASP A 148 -4.16 21.41 -6.53
C ASP A 148 -4.57 22.88 -6.40
N VAL A 149 -5.31 23.18 -5.32
CA VAL A 149 -5.86 24.51 -5.07
C VAL A 149 -4.78 25.55 -4.78
N ALA A 150 -3.61 25.14 -4.27
CA ALA A 150 -2.52 26.05 -3.97
C ALA A 150 -1.79 26.52 -5.24
N SER A 151 -1.63 25.62 -6.22
CA SER A 151 -1.10 25.98 -7.56
C SER A 151 -2.19 26.44 -8.56
N ASN A 152 -3.47 26.33 -8.19
CA ASN A 152 -4.65 26.64 -9.00
C ASN A 152 -4.70 25.89 -10.35
N LYS A 153 -4.33 24.60 -10.32
CA LYS A 153 -4.22 23.74 -11.50
C LYS A 153 -4.79 22.34 -11.26
N LEU A 154 -5.09 21.63 -12.34
CA LEU A 154 -5.22 20.18 -12.33
C LEU A 154 -3.83 19.54 -12.52
N ILE A 155 -3.39 18.73 -11.55
CA ILE A 155 -2.14 17.99 -11.63
C ILE A 155 -2.42 16.61 -12.21
N LEU A 156 -1.59 16.16 -13.15
CA LEU A 156 -1.54 14.78 -13.62
C LEU A 156 -0.15 14.21 -13.34
N GLU A 157 -0.08 13.17 -12.54
CA GLU A 157 1.15 12.44 -12.26
C GLU A 157 1.28 11.26 -13.22
N ALA A 158 2.37 11.20 -13.98
CA ALA A 158 2.57 10.19 -15.01
C ALA A 158 3.99 9.62 -14.96
N LEU A 159 4.15 8.38 -15.42
CA LEU A 159 5.48 7.84 -15.69
C LEU A 159 6.09 8.57 -16.90
N ALA A 160 7.43 8.52 -17.00
CA ALA A 160 8.17 9.23 -18.04
C ALA A 160 7.71 8.89 -19.48
N GLY A 161 7.21 7.67 -19.71
CA GLY A 161 6.65 7.25 -21.00
C GLY A 161 5.25 7.77 -21.33
N SER A 162 4.59 8.51 -20.42
CA SER A 162 3.18 8.91 -20.55
C SER A 162 2.90 10.40 -20.38
N THR A 163 3.93 11.25 -20.35
CA THR A 163 3.74 12.70 -20.18
C THR A 163 2.88 13.31 -21.30
N ALA A 164 3.17 12.99 -22.56
CA ALA A 164 2.36 13.46 -23.70
C ALA A 164 0.92 12.92 -23.69
N HIS A 165 0.71 11.71 -23.16
CA HIS A 165 -0.63 11.17 -22.99
C HIS A 165 -1.40 11.93 -21.89
N ALA A 166 -0.73 12.25 -20.78
CA ALA A 166 -1.30 13.09 -19.72
C ALA A 166 -1.70 14.48 -20.23
N GLU A 167 -0.87 15.13 -21.04
CA GLU A 167 -1.19 16.41 -21.69
C GLU A 167 -2.42 16.30 -22.61
N SER A 168 -2.50 15.22 -23.39
CA SER A 168 -3.66 14.95 -24.24
C SER A 168 -4.94 14.73 -23.44
N LEU A 169 -4.87 14.04 -22.30
CA LEU A 169 -6.02 13.84 -21.40
C LEU A 169 -6.50 15.17 -20.81
N ALA A 170 -5.58 16.03 -20.35
CA ALA A 170 -5.91 17.36 -19.84
C ALA A 170 -6.60 18.22 -20.93
N THR A 171 -6.07 18.20 -22.14
CA THR A 171 -6.66 18.91 -23.29
C THR A 171 -8.05 18.34 -23.64
N GLN A 172 -8.22 17.02 -23.58
CA GLN A 172 -9.49 16.33 -23.87
C GLN A 172 -10.61 16.75 -22.92
N VAL A 173 -10.29 17.05 -21.66
CA VAL A 173 -11.26 17.55 -20.66
C VAL A 173 -11.40 19.07 -20.65
N GLY A 174 -10.85 19.75 -21.66
CA GLY A 174 -11.08 21.18 -21.91
C GLY A 174 -10.17 22.12 -21.14
N LEU A 175 -9.05 21.65 -20.59
CA LEU A 175 -8.06 22.51 -19.94
C LEU A 175 -7.11 23.14 -20.96
N ALA A 176 -6.84 24.44 -20.79
CA ALA A 176 -5.85 25.17 -21.56
C ALA A 176 -4.44 25.05 -20.97
N GLU A 177 -3.44 25.45 -21.75
CA GLU A 177 -2.06 25.59 -21.26
C GLU A 177 -2.02 26.53 -20.04
N GLY A 178 -1.39 26.07 -18.96
CA GLY A 178 -1.33 26.79 -17.68
C GLY A 178 -2.43 26.43 -16.68
N GLU A 179 -3.50 25.73 -17.09
CA GLU A 179 -4.57 25.26 -16.20
C GLU A 179 -4.33 23.85 -15.66
N PHE A 180 -3.31 23.16 -16.20
CA PHE A 180 -2.84 21.88 -15.73
C PHE A 180 -1.31 21.84 -15.65
N GLU A 181 -0.80 20.82 -14.98
CA GLU A 181 0.62 20.50 -14.90
C GLU A 181 0.82 18.99 -14.89
N VAL A 182 1.75 18.50 -15.70
CA VAL A 182 2.14 17.09 -15.70
C VAL A 182 3.40 16.93 -14.87
N ARG A 183 3.34 16.08 -13.84
CA ARG A 183 4.46 15.75 -12.97
C ARG A 183 4.94 14.33 -13.26
N THR A 184 6.24 14.16 -13.46
CA THR A 184 6.81 12.82 -13.67
C THR A 184 7.02 12.12 -12.33
N VAL A 185 6.49 10.91 -12.19
CA VAL A 185 6.73 10.03 -11.04
C VAL A 185 7.59 8.83 -11.42
N GLY A 186 8.24 8.21 -10.43
CA GLY A 186 9.13 7.07 -10.65
C GLY A 186 8.42 5.71 -10.74
N GLU A 187 7.23 5.58 -10.16
CA GLU A 187 6.48 4.32 -10.09
C GLU A 187 4.96 4.57 -10.01
N MET A 188 4.17 3.55 -10.40
CA MET A 188 2.72 3.57 -10.28
C MET A 188 2.30 3.26 -8.83
N PRO A 189 1.24 3.89 -8.29
CA PRO A 189 0.71 3.53 -6.99
C PRO A 189 0.19 2.09 -7.01
N SER A 190 0.37 1.39 -5.90
CA SER A 190 -0.20 0.07 -5.69
C SER A 190 -0.89 0.02 -4.33
N THR A 191 -1.87 -0.87 -4.19
CA THR A 191 -2.47 -1.13 -2.88
C THR A 191 -1.46 -1.83 -1.99
N PHE A 192 -1.43 -1.46 -0.70
CA PHE A 192 -0.54 -2.12 0.24
C PHE A 192 -0.86 -3.61 0.33
N ALA A 193 0.17 -4.43 0.15
CA ALA A 193 0.09 -5.88 0.33
C ALA A 193 1.05 -6.32 1.43
N THR A 194 0.70 -7.42 2.09
CA THR A 194 1.60 -8.12 3.01
C THR A 194 2.03 -9.43 2.38
N VAL A 195 3.33 -9.69 2.39
CA VAL A 195 3.90 -10.97 1.97
C VAL A 195 4.25 -11.77 3.21
N LEU A 196 3.76 -13.01 3.27
CA LEU A 196 4.01 -13.97 4.32
C LEU A 196 4.29 -15.33 3.69
N GLY A 197 5.28 -16.08 4.20
CA GLY A 197 5.59 -17.42 3.69
C GLY A 197 4.38 -18.35 3.79
N GLY A 198 4.17 -19.20 2.80
CA GLY A 198 3.03 -20.12 2.71
C GLY A 198 1.79 -19.54 2.02
N ASP A 199 1.59 -18.22 2.03
CA ASP A 199 0.39 -17.58 1.45
C ASP A 199 0.25 -17.87 -0.06
N ALA A 200 -1.01 -17.92 -0.53
CA ALA A 200 -1.30 -18.06 -1.95
C ALA A 200 -0.92 -16.79 -2.72
N TYR A 201 -0.30 -16.97 -3.88
CA TYR A 201 -0.20 -15.93 -4.89
C TYR A 201 -0.57 -16.48 -6.27
N TYR A 202 -0.98 -15.58 -7.14
CA TYR A 202 -1.54 -15.90 -8.44
C TYR A 202 -0.66 -15.33 -9.55
N ILE A 203 -0.32 -16.18 -10.51
CA ILE A 203 0.57 -15.85 -11.62
C ILE A 203 -0.28 -15.50 -12.83
N ASN A 204 -0.16 -14.26 -13.32
CA ASN A 204 -1.00 -13.72 -14.40
C ASN A 204 -2.50 -13.95 -14.17
N ARG A 205 -2.93 -13.99 -12.90
CA ARG A 205 -4.30 -14.31 -12.48
C ARG A 205 -4.83 -15.67 -12.98
N ALA A 206 -3.95 -16.60 -13.36
CA ALA A 206 -4.31 -17.89 -13.93
C ALA A 206 -3.75 -19.08 -13.14
N GLY A 207 -2.46 -19.05 -12.80
CA GLY A 207 -1.80 -20.09 -11.98
C GLY A 207 -1.84 -19.73 -10.50
N ARG A 208 -1.79 -20.74 -9.61
CA ARG A 208 -1.62 -20.54 -8.16
C ARG A 208 -0.37 -21.26 -7.67
N CYS A 209 0.45 -20.54 -6.93
CA CYS A 209 1.53 -21.09 -6.12
C CYS A 209 1.47 -20.49 -4.70
N SER A 210 2.41 -20.90 -3.86
CA SER A 210 2.56 -20.45 -2.49
C SER A 210 3.87 -19.67 -2.33
N VAL A 211 3.85 -18.61 -1.54
CA VAL A 211 5.05 -17.83 -1.20
C VAL A 211 6.05 -18.70 -0.43
N GLY A 212 7.32 -18.66 -0.81
CA GLY A 212 8.39 -19.34 -0.08
C GLY A 212 8.79 -18.56 1.16
N PHE A 213 9.58 -17.51 0.98
CA PHE A 213 10.02 -16.64 2.08
C PHE A 213 10.11 -15.19 1.62
N SER A 214 9.74 -14.28 2.50
CA SER A 214 10.09 -12.87 2.32
C SER A 214 11.61 -12.69 2.38
N VAL A 215 12.13 -11.93 1.43
CA VAL A 215 13.53 -11.55 1.30
C VAL A 215 13.61 -10.05 1.07
N THR A 216 14.80 -9.46 1.17
CA THR A 216 15.02 -8.07 0.75
C THR A 216 14.40 -7.84 -0.62
N THR A 217 13.58 -6.79 -0.74
CA THR A 217 12.91 -6.33 -1.98
C THR A 217 11.87 -7.28 -2.61
N GLY A 218 11.48 -8.37 -1.93
CA GLY A 218 10.38 -9.22 -2.41
C GLY A 218 10.24 -10.57 -1.72
N PHE A 219 10.01 -11.62 -2.50
CA PHE A 219 9.93 -13.00 -2.00
C PHE A 219 10.44 -14.04 -2.99
N VAL A 220 10.85 -15.19 -2.46
CA VAL A 220 11.27 -16.35 -3.26
C VAL A 220 10.16 -17.37 -3.38
N SER A 221 10.13 -18.09 -4.48
CA SER A 221 9.18 -19.17 -4.78
C SER A 221 9.84 -20.20 -5.72
N ALA A 222 9.07 -21.14 -6.27
CA ALA A 222 9.54 -22.10 -7.26
C ALA A 222 9.61 -21.48 -8.66
N GLY A 223 10.53 -21.96 -9.48
CA GLY A 223 10.75 -21.49 -10.85
C GLY A 223 9.63 -21.90 -11.80
N HIS A 224 9.12 -23.13 -11.65
CA HIS A 224 8.03 -23.63 -12.50
C HIS A 224 6.70 -22.87 -12.33
N CYS A 225 6.57 -22.03 -11.30
CA CYS A 225 5.37 -21.22 -11.08
C CYS A 225 5.20 -20.10 -12.11
N GLY A 226 6.30 -19.60 -12.70
CA GLY A 226 6.23 -18.49 -13.64
C GLY A 226 7.58 -18.09 -14.22
N SER A 227 7.53 -17.39 -15.34
CA SER A 227 8.70 -16.86 -16.07
C SER A 227 8.96 -15.41 -15.71
N VAL A 228 10.17 -14.92 -16.00
CA VAL A 228 10.52 -13.50 -15.86
C VAL A 228 9.49 -12.62 -16.60
N GLY A 229 9.03 -11.55 -15.96
CA GLY A 229 7.98 -10.66 -16.47
C GLY A 229 6.55 -11.13 -16.20
N ASN A 230 6.33 -12.31 -15.61
CA ASN A 230 4.98 -12.66 -15.15
C ASN A 230 4.60 -11.87 -13.89
N SER A 231 3.34 -11.48 -13.81
CA SER A 231 2.78 -10.78 -12.65
C SER A 231 2.45 -11.75 -11.52
N ALA A 232 2.63 -11.31 -10.27
CA ALA A 232 2.21 -12.00 -9.07
C ALA A 232 1.17 -11.14 -8.32
N THR A 233 0.02 -11.70 -7.98
CA THR A 233 -1.03 -10.99 -7.23
C THR A 233 -1.57 -11.81 -6.07
N THR A 234 -2.19 -11.14 -5.10
CA THR A 234 -3.07 -11.77 -4.13
C THR A 234 -4.34 -12.31 -4.81
N SER A 235 -5.14 -13.09 -4.07
CA SER A 235 -6.49 -13.51 -4.54
C SER A 235 -7.43 -12.33 -4.79
N ALA A 236 -7.27 -11.23 -4.07
CA ALA A 236 -8.03 -9.99 -4.25
C ALA A 236 -7.51 -9.13 -5.42
N GLY A 237 -6.43 -9.56 -6.09
CA GLY A 237 -5.85 -8.85 -7.24
C GLY A 237 -4.86 -7.75 -6.87
N ALA A 238 -4.58 -7.51 -5.58
CA ALA A 238 -3.50 -6.62 -5.16
C ALA A 238 -2.15 -7.14 -5.68
N SER A 239 -1.31 -6.26 -6.21
CA SER A 239 0.00 -6.63 -6.75
C SER A 239 0.93 -7.09 -5.63
N LEU A 240 1.59 -8.23 -5.88
CA LEU A 240 2.74 -8.72 -5.11
C LEU A 240 4.04 -8.55 -5.90
N GLY A 241 3.98 -7.92 -7.08
CA GLY A 241 5.14 -7.63 -7.92
C GLY A 241 5.25 -8.53 -9.14
N THR A 242 6.47 -8.59 -9.69
CA THR A 242 6.77 -9.28 -10.95
C THR A 242 7.93 -10.25 -10.76
N PHE A 243 7.90 -11.39 -11.45
CA PHE A 243 9.00 -12.34 -11.49
C PHE A 243 10.24 -11.67 -12.08
N SER A 244 11.24 -11.41 -11.25
CA SER A 244 12.51 -10.79 -11.61
C SER A 244 13.60 -11.81 -11.93
N GLY A 245 13.40 -13.07 -11.53
CA GLY A 245 14.26 -14.19 -11.86
C GLY A 245 13.49 -15.50 -11.77
N SER A 246 13.76 -16.43 -12.69
CA SER A 246 13.18 -17.78 -12.67
C SER A 246 14.14 -18.77 -13.36
N VAL A 247 14.31 -19.95 -12.76
CA VAL A 247 15.06 -21.08 -13.31
C VAL A 247 14.22 -22.33 -13.13
N PHE A 248 13.74 -22.89 -14.26
CA PHE A 248 13.10 -24.20 -14.34
C PHE A 248 12.92 -24.61 -15.82
N PRO A 249 13.16 -25.86 -16.22
CA PRO A 249 13.92 -26.88 -15.48
C PRO A 249 15.43 -26.57 -15.53
N GLY A 250 16.28 -27.51 -15.12
CA GLY A 250 17.73 -27.42 -15.30
C GLY A 250 18.49 -27.49 -13.98
N SER A 251 19.28 -26.45 -13.67
CA SER A 251 20.14 -26.45 -12.48
C SER A 251 19.34 -26.38 -11.18
N ALA A 252 18.12 -25.83 -11.22
CA ALA A 252 17.29 -25.56 -10.04
C ALA A 252 15.79 -25.45 -10.40
N ASP A 253 14.97 -25.33 -9.37
CA ASP A 253 13.56 -24.91 -9.44
C ASP A 253 13.32 -23.74 -8.48
N MET A 254 13.71 -22.54 -8.90
CA MET A 254 13.66 -21.32 -8.08
C MET A 254 13.18 -20.10 -8.85
N SER A 255 12.54 -19.19 -8.14
CA SER A 255 12.21 -17.85 -8.62
C SER A 255 12.38 -16.80 -7.53
N PHE A 256 12.53 -15.56 -7.98
CA PHE A 256 12.49 -14.35 -7.17
C PHE A 256 11.46 -13.39 -7.77
N ILE A 257 10.50 -12.98 -6.94
CA ILE A 257 9.47 -12.00 -7.28
C ILE A 257 9.83 -10.70 -6.56
N ARG A 258 10.03 -9.63 -7.31
CA ARG A 258 10.35 -8.29 -6.77
C ARG A 258 9.05 -7.54 -6.51
N THR A 259 8.85 -7.13 -5.26
CA THR A 259 7.63 -6.41 -4.83
C THR A 259 7.72 -4.91 -5.11
N PRO A 260 6.58 -4.22 -5.32
CA PRO A 260 6.53 -2.76 -5.33
C PRO A 260 6.97 -2.15 -4.00
N SER A 261 7.31 -0.86 -4.02
CA SER A 261 7.55 -0.08 -2.80
C SER A 261 6.31 -0.12 -1.88
N GLY A 262 6.51 0.03 -0.57
CA GLY A 262 5.42 -0.02 0.42
C GLY A 262 4.85 -1.43 0.72
N THR A 263 5.29 -2.48 0.01
CA THR A 263 4.91 -3.85 0.35
C THR A 263 5.47 -4.24 1.72
N THR A 264 4.60 -4.73 2.61
CA THR A 264 5.01 -5.22 3.92
C THR A 264 5.55 -6.64 3.80
N LEU A 265 6.86 -6.79 3.94
CA LEU A 265 7.53 -8.08 3.92
C LEU A 265 7.67 -8.61 5.35
N ARG A 266 7.11 -9.80 5.64
CA ARG A 266 7.12 -10.39 6.98
C ARG A 266 8.10 -11.55 7.04
N GLY A 267 9.04 -11.51 7.99
CA GLY A 267 9.95 -12.61 8.29
C GLY A 267 9.27 -13.76 9.04
N ALA A 268 8.14 -14.24 8.53
CA ALA A 268 7.32 -15.26 9.13
C ALA A 268 6.59 -16.11 8.07
N ILE A 269 6.03 -17.22 8.51
CA ILE A 269 5.30 -18.20 7.69
C ILE A 269 3.88 -18.33 8.24
N ASN A 270 2.89 -18.39 7.36
CA ASN A 270 1.52 -18.69 7.68
C ASN A 270 1.41 -20.12 8.22
N GLY A 271 0.98 -20.27 9.47
CA GLY A 271 0.75 -21.56 10.09
C GLY A 271 -0.61 -22.19 9.78
N TYR A 272 -1.44 -21.57 8.92
CA TYR A 272 -2.78 -22.03 8.52
C TYR A 272 -3.65 -22.41 9.71
N GLY A 273 -3.96 -21.42 10.57
CA GLY A 273 -4.75 -21.60 11.80
C GLY A 273 -3.92 -21.90 13.05
N ARG A 274 -2.58 -21.94 12.93
CA ARG A 274 -1.63 -22.17 14.05
C ARG A 274 -0.83 -20.92 14.43
N GLY A 275 -1.28 -19.74 14.01
CA GLY A 275 -0.55 -18.47 14.13
C GLY A 275 0.52 -18.30 13.05
N THR A 276 1.37 -17.28 13.22
CA THR A 276 2.53 -17.04 12.34
C THR A 276 3.78 -17.67 12.94
N LEU A 277 4.53 -18.41 12.13
CA LEU A 277 5.77 -19.08 12.53
C LEU A 277 6.97 -18.20 12.16
N PRO A 278 7.85 -17.83 13.11
CA PRO A 278 8.92 -16.89 12.83
C PRO A 278 10.02 -17.51 11.96
N VAL A 279 10.68 -16.67 11.15
CA VAL A 279 11.90 -17.01 10.43
C VAL A 279 13.04 -16.21 11.04
N SER A 280 14.07 -16.90 11.53
CA SER A 280 15.23 -16.28 12.20
C SER A 280 16.55 -16.55 11.47
N GLY A 281 16.57 -17.45 10.48
CA GLY A 281 17.77 -17.78 9.72
C GLY A 281 17.52 -18.84 8.64
N SER A 282 18.60 -19.39 8.09
CA SER A 282 18.57 -20.43 7.05
C SER A 282 19.64 -21.52 7.22
N THR A 283 19.96 -21.88 8.46
CA THR A 283 20.84 -23.01 8.72
C THR A 283 20.20 -24.29 8.17
N ALA A 284 20.90 -24.95 7.24
CA ALA A 284 20.41 -26.14 6.56
C ALA A 284 20.33 -27.35 7.52
N ALA A 285 19.21 -28.06 7.47
CA ALA A 285 18.97 -29.26 8.25
C ALA A 285 19.66 -30.48 7.61
N SER A 286 20.20 -31.38 8.45
CA SER A 286 20.82 -32.62 7.98
C SER A 286 19.78 -33.67 7.61
N VAL A 287 20.19 -34.69 6.84
CA VAL A 287 19.38 -35.90 6.63
C VAL A 287 18.93 -36.48 7.98
N GLY A 288 17.68 -36.93 8.05
CA GLY A 288 17.03 -37.41 9.27
C GLY A 288 16.37 -36.32 10.12
N SER A 289 16.68 -35.04 9.90
CA SER A 289 16.07 -33.94 10.66
C SER A 289 14.57 -33.84 10.41
N SER A 290 13.83 -33.45 11.45
CA SER A 290 12.44 -33.04 11.30
C SER A 290 12.34 -31.79 10.44
N ILE A 291 11.38 -31.78 9.52
CA ILE A 291 11.13 -30.66 8.62
C ILE A 291 9.63 -30.51 8.38
N CYS A 292 9.18 -29.28 8.27
CA CYS A 292 7.80 -28.94 7.97
C CYS A 292 7.72 -28.11 6.69
N ARG A 293 6.54 -28.10 6.09
CA ARG A 293 6.19 -27.22 4.98
C ARG A 293 4.93 -26.43 5.27
N SER A 294 4.77 -25.30 4.60
CA SER A 294 3.53 -24.52 4.55
C SER A 294 3.19 -24.18 3.11
N GLY A 295 1.95 -24.43 2.70
CA GLY A 295 1.46 -24.15 1.35
C GLY A 295 -0.05 -23.92 1.31
N SER A 296 -0.50 -23.20 0.30
CA SER A 296 -1.87 -22.71 0.17
C SER A 296 -2.92 -23.78 -0.12
N THR A 297 -2.52 -24.98 -0.51
CA THR A 297 -3.46 -26.07 -0.79
C THR A 297 -3.67 -26.93 0.46
N THR A 298 -2.58 -27.42 1.04
CA THR A 298 -2.64 -28.42 2.13
C THR A 298 -2.36 -27.83 3.51
N GLY A 299 -1.90 -26.57 3.58
CA GLY A 299 -1.53 -25.94 4.84
C GLY A 299 -0.19 -26.46 5.36
N VAL A 300 -0.13 -26.82 6.64
CA VAL A 300 1.11 -27.24 7.31
C VAL A 300 1.19 -28.75 7.48
N TYR A 301 2.25 -29.34 6.94
CA TYR A 301 2.61 -30.75 7.11
C TYR A 301 4.08 -30.91 7.48
N CYS A 302 4.39 -31.97 8.22
CA CYS A 302 5.75 -32.25 8.67
C CYS A 302 6.16 -33.70 8.37
N GLY A 303 7.47 -33.93 8.42
CA GLY A 303 8.12 -35.21 8.13
C GLY A 303 9.62 -35.09 8.36
N THR A 304 10.43 -35.79 7.57
CA THR A 304 11.88 -35.82 7.72
C THR A 304 12.62 -35.58 6.42
N VAL A 305 13.81 -34.99 6.52
CA VAL A 305 14.77 -34.91 5.42
C VAL A 305 15.28 -36.31 5.09
N GLY A 306 15.13 -36.74 3.84
CA GLY A 306 15.53 -38.06 3.38
C GLY A 306 16.87 -38.10 2.64
N ALA A 307 17.14 -37.12 1.77
CA ALA A 307 18.38 -37.03 1.00
C ALA A 307 18.64 -35.60 0.52
N LEU A 308 19.90 -35.24 0.32
CA LEU A 308 20.33 -33.95 -0.24
C LEU A 308 20.87 -34.16 -1.67
N GLY A 309 20.83 -33.13 -2.51
CA GLY A 309 21.44 -33.16 -3.85
C GLY A 309 20.74 -34.10 -4.85
N ALA A 310 19.46 -34.40 -4.63
CA ALA A 310 18.67 -35.24 -5.52
C ALA A 310 18.49 -34.59 -6.89
N THR A 311 18.53 -35.43 -7.92
CA THR A 311 18.17 -35.07 -9.29
C THR A 311 16.81 -35.67 -9.58
N VAL A 312 15.85 -34.84 -10.00
CA VAL A 312 14.46 -35.23 -10.27
C VAL A 312 14.17 -35.02 -11.75
N ASN A 313 13.54 -36.00 -12.39
CA ASN A 313 13.15 -35.93 -13.79
C ASN A 313 11.65 -35.61 -13.86
N TYR A 314 11.32 -34.33 -14.06
CA TYR A 314 9.95 -33.89 -14.36
C TYR A 314 9.65 -34.05 -15.85
N ALA A 315 8.38 -33.86 -16.24
CA ALA A 315 7.97 -33.95 -17.64
C ALA A 315 8.62 -32.84 -18.49
N GLU A 316 8.82 -31.67 -17.89
CA GLU A 316 9.43 -30.49 -18.50
C GLU A 316 10.95 -30.62 -18.62
N GLY A 317 11.57 -31.42 -17.74
CA GLY A 317 13.01 -31.69 -17.77
C GLY A 317 13.58 -32.07 -16.41
N ARG A 318 14.90 -32.26 -16.40
CA ARG A 318 15.66 -32.61 -15.20
C ARG A 318 15.91 -31.38 -14.34
N VAL A 319 15.72 -31.52 -13.03
CA VAL A 319 16.13 -30.53 -12.01
C VAL A 319 17.13 -31.17 -11.05
N THR A 320 18.27 -30.51 -10.86
CA THR A 320 19.35 -30.99 -9.98
C THR A 320 19.34 -30.31 -8.61
N GLY A 321 20.05 -30.87 -7.62
CA GLY A 321 20.33 -30.19 -6.36
C GLY A 321 19.20 -30.18 -5.32
N LEU A 322 18.07 -30.84 -5.58
CA LEU A 322 16.89 -30.79 -4.71
C LEU A 322 17.09 -31.60 -3.42
N THR A 323 16.41 -31.19 -2.35
CA THR A 323 16.35 -31.98 -1.11
C THR A 323 15.09 -32.83 -1.10
N ARG A 324 15.24 -34.14 -0.89
CA ARG A 324 14.16 -35.12 -0.78
C ARG A 324 13.62 -35.16 0.65
N THR A 325 12.31 -35.19 0.80
CA THR A 325 11.62 -35.29 2.10
C THR A 325 10.48 -36.30 2.08
N SER A 326 10.03 -36.70 3.26
CA SER A 326 8.80 -37.50 3.44
C SER A 326 7.54 -36.66 3.59
N VAL A 327 7.63 -35.33 3.53
CA VAL A 327 6.47 -34.45 3.71
C VAL A 327 5.57 -34.52 2.48
N CYS A 328 4.26 -34.63 2.65
CA CYS A 328 3.31 -34.63 1.54
C CYS A 328 3.08 -33.21 0.98
N ALA A 329 2.74 -33.10 -0.30
CA ALA A 329 2.37 -31.87 -0.99
C ALA A 329 1.34 -32.15 -2.07
N GLU A 330 0.57 -31.14 -2.45
CA GLU A 330 -0.38 -31.22 -3.57
C GLU A 330 -0.27 -29.98 -4.49
N PRO A 331 -0.84 -30.03 -5.70
CA PRO A 331 -0.82 -28.89 -6.63
C PRO A 331 -1.27 -27.60 -5.97
N GLY A 332 -0.47 -26.54 -6.11
CA GLY A 332 -0.66 -25.24 -5.46
C GLY A 332 0.17 -25.03 -4.18
N ASP A 333 0.72 -26.08 -3.57
CA ASP A 333 1.75 -25.95 -2.51
C ASP A 333 3.13 -25.59 -3.08
N SER A 334 3.31 -25.72 -4.39
CA SER A 334 4.48 -25.28 -5.15
C SER A 334 4.94 -23.88 -4.72
N GLY A 335 6.24 -23.71 -4.52
CA GLY A 335 6.84 -22.48 -4.00
C GLY A 335 6.78 -22.33 -2.47
N GLY A 336 5.85 -23.00 -1.80
CA GLY A 336 5.60 -22.86 -0.36
C GLY A 336 6.80 -23.21 0.52
N SER A 337 6.89 -22.57 1.68
CA SER A 337 8.02 -22.65 2.62
C SER A 337 8.27 -24.07 3.12
N PHE A 338 9.51 -24.55 3.07
CA PHE A 338 10.02 -25.63 3.92
C PHE A 338 10.89 -25.06 5.03
N TYR A 339 10.65 -25.45 6.28
CA TYR A 339 11.32 -24.91 7.46
C TYR A 339 11.61 -26.00 8.50
N SER A 340 12.63 -25.78 9.33
CA SER A 340 12.96 -26.61 10.49
C SER A 340 13.22 -25.69 11.69
N GLY A 341 12.37 -25.78 12.72
CA GLY A 341 12.30 -24.74 13.74
C GLY A 341 12.03 -23.36 13.11
N ALA A 342 12.82 -22.35 13.47
CA ALA A 342 12.78 -21.02 12.85
C ALA A 342 13.74 -20.85 11.66
N GLN A 343 14.28 -21.94 11.11
CA GLN A 343 15.26 -21.91 10.02
C GLN A 343 14.59 -22.23 8.67
N ALA A 344 14.65 -21.29 7.74
CA ALA A 344 14.24 -21.49 6.35
C ALA A 344 15.11 -22.56 5.68
N GLN A 345 14.47 -23.56 5.06
CA GLN A 345 15.16 -24.67 4.39
C GLN A 345 15.07 -24.55 2.86
N GLY A 346 13.90 -24.20 2.32
CA GLY A 346 13.71 -24.13 0.87
C GLY A 346 12.28 -23.90 0.43
N VAL A 347 12.08 -23.93 -0.89
CA VAL A 347 10.77 -23.74 -1.52
C VAL A 347 10.31 -25.04 -2.17
N THR A 348 9.03 -25.35 -2.05
CA THR A 348 8.44 -26.56 -2.62
C THR A 348 8.65 -26.62 -4.13
N SER A 349 9.28 -27.68 -4.63
CA SER A 349 9.41 -27.94 -6.07
C SER A 349 8.26 -28.84 -6.54
N GLY A 350 8.34 -30.13 -6.25
CA GLY A 350 7.35 -31.11 -6.71
C GLY A 350 7.55 -32.45 -6.03
N GLY A 351 6.77 -33.45 -6.41
CA GLY A 351 6.79 -34.73 -5.71
C GLY A 351 5.87 -35.77 -6.34
N SER A 352 5.67 -36.85 -5.59
CA SER A 352 4.75 -37.94 -5.92
C SER A 352 3.95 -38.34 -4.68
N GLY A 353 2.77 -38.93 -4.89
CA GLY A 353 1.82 -39.23 -3.83
C GLY A 353 0.90 -38.05 -3.52
N ASN A 354 0.32 -38.02 -2.33
CA ASN A 354 -0.59 -36.97 -1.85
C ASN A 354 -0.64 -36.94 -0.31
N CYS A 355 -1.42 -36.04 0.28
CA CYS A 355 -1.49 -35.94 1.75
C CYS A 355 -2.41 -36.97 2.42
N ALA A 356 -3.15 -37.79 1.66
CA ALA A 356 -3.95 -38.89 2.20
C ALA A 356 -3.17 -40.21 2.30
N SER A 357 -2.35 -40.55 1.31
CA SER A 357 -1.58 -41.82 1.25
C SER A 357 -0.08 -41.63 1.45
N GLY A 358 0.38 -40.40 1.72
CA GLY A 358 1.78 -40.06 1.80
C GLY A 358 2.45 -39.96 0.43
N GLY A 359 3.75 -39.71 0.44
CA GLY A 359 4.48 -39.42 -0.79
C GLY A 359 5.93 -39.04 -0.57
N THR A 360 6.57 -38.61 -1.66
CA THR A 360 7.90 -37.98 -1.63
C THR A 360 7.77 -36.58 -2.16
N THR A 361 8.24 -35.58 -1.41
CA THR A 361 8.33 -34.21 -1.91
C THR A 361 9.76 -33.72 -1.91
N TYR A 362 10.10 -32.96 -2.95
CA TYR A 362 11.36 -32.30 -3.13
C TYR A 362 11.22 -30.79 -2.93
N PHE A 363 12.26 -30.16 -2.39
CA PHE A 363 12.34 -28.71 -2.29
C PHE A 363 13.68 -28.21 -2.81
N GLN A 364 13.67 -27.01 -3.37
CA GLN A 364 14.86 -26.26 -3.77
C GLN A 364 15.45 -25.55 -2.54
N PRO A 365 16.71 -25.81 -2.16
CA PRO A 365 17.33 -25.18 -0.98
C PRO A 365 17.34 -23.65 -1.04
N VAL A 366 16.92 -22.99 0.04
CA VAL A 366 16.76 -21.52 0.08
C VAL A 366 18.10 -20.80 -0.08
N ASN A 367 19.18 -21.34 0.49
CA ASN A 367 20.49 -20.69 0.46
C ASN A 367 21.05 -20.57 -0.96
N GLU A 368 20.71 -21.50 -1.86
CA GLU A 368 21.07 -21.38 -3.28
C GLU A 368 20.34 -20.19 -3.91
N ILE A 369 19.03 -20.08 -3.68
CA ILE A 369 18.20 -18.97 -4.19
C ILE A 369 18.73 -17.61 -3.70
N LEU A 370 19.04 -17.53 -2.40
CA LEU A 370 19.60 -16.32 -1.79
C LEU A 370 20.94 -15.93 -2.43
N SER A 371 21.82 -16.91 -2.66
CA SER A 371 23.12 -16.67 -3.28
C SER A 371 22.98 -16.27 -4.76
N THR A 372 22.12 -16.94 -5.52
CA THR A 372 21.94 -16.71 -6.96
C THR A 372 21.42 -15.30 -7.25
N TYR A 373 20.49 -14.80 -6.42
CA TYR A 373 19.87 -13.50 -6.63
C TYR A 373 20.40 -12.39 -5.70
N GLY A 374 21.40 -12.68 -4.86
CA GLY A 374 21.98 -11.70 -3.93
C GLY A 374 20.99 -11.20 -2.87
N LEU A 375 20.15 -12.08 -2.33
CA LEU A 375 19.04 -11.75 -1.45
C LEU A 375 19.35 -12.06 0.02
N THR A 376 18.73 -11.33 0.95
CA THR A 376 18.76 -11.63 2.39
C THR A 376 17.36 -11.94 2.89
N LEU A 377 17.19 -12.96 3.73
CA LEU A 377 15.90 -13.26 4.36
C LEU A 377 15.44 -12.09 5.24
N VAL A 378 14.15 -11.75 5.13
CA VAL A 378 13.49 -10.95 6.16
C VAL A 378 13.31 -11.86 7.38
N ARG A 379 13.65 -11.36 8.56
CA ARG A 379 13.62 -12.11 9.82
C ARG A 379 12.67 -11.45 10.81
N SER A 380 12.12 -12.25 11.71
CA SER A 380 11.34 -11.78 12.87
C SER A 380 12.22 -11.24 13.99
#